data_AF-X1L855-F1
#
_entry.id   AF-X1L855-F1
#
_cell.length_a   1.000
_cell.length_b   1.000
_cell.length_c   1.000
_cell.angle_alpha   90.00
_cell.angle_beta   90.00
_cell.angle_gamma   90.00
#
_symmetry.space_group_name_H-M   'P 1'
#
loop_
_entity.id
_entity.type
_entity.pdbx_description
1 polymer ?
#
loop_
_entity_poly.entity_id
_entity_poly.type
_entity_poly.pdbx_seq_one_letter_code
_entity_poly.pdbx_strand_id
1 'polypeptide(L)'
;MKFISVRDFRIRPGDVWKQLKVDKDIIITSNGKPIAILYPVEQDNLESSLITLRRARALLAMEDIQKEAVNKGLVKTSIKNNKILV
;
A
#
# COMPACT_ATOMS: atom_id res chain seq x y z
N MET A 1 10.78 8.31 1.98
CA MET A 1 9.52 8.42 1.20
C MET A 1 9.34 9.86 0.77
N LYS A 2 9.14 10.12 -0.52
CA LYS A 2 9.06 11.46 -1.08
C LYS A 2 7.61 11.83 -1.37
N PHE A 3 7.21 13.07 -1.09
CA PHE A 3 5.88 13.58 -1.39
C PHE A 3 5.94 14.48 -2.63
N ILE A 4 5.07 14.22 -3.59
CA ILE A 4 4.98 14.97 -4.84
C ILE A 4 3.54 15.34 -5.09
N SER A 5 3.28 16.63 -5.33
CA SER A 5 1.92 17.07 -5.63
C SER A 5 1.49 16.62 -7.04
N VAL A 6 0.19 16.43 -7.26
CA VAL A 6 -0.37 16.20 -8.61
C VAL A 6 0.03 17.31 -9.59
N ARG A 7 0.23 18.54 -9.08
CA ARG A 7 0.72 19.67 -9.86
C ARG A 7 2.17 19.46 -10.31
N ASP A 8 3.06 19.10 -9.39
CA ASP A 8 4.46 18.84 -9.70
C ASP A 8 4.63 17.63 -10.63
N PHE A 9 3.85 16.58 -10.41
CA PHE A 9 3.88 15.40 -11.26
C PHE A 9 3.52 15.73 -12.71
N ARG A 10 2.54 16.62 -12.91
CA ARG A 10 2.16 17.13 -14.23
C ARG A 10 3.20 18.06 -14.86
N ILE A 11 3.82 18.94 -14.08
CA ILE A 11 4.75 19.96 -14.62
C ILE A 11 6.12 19.35 -14.92
N ARG A 12 6.58 18.39 -14.11
CA ARG A 12 7.94 17.81 -14.21
C ARG A 12 7.93 16.26 -14.16
N PRO A 13 7.20 15.58 -15.05
CA PRO A 13 7.08 14.12 -14.99
C PRO A 13 8.43 13.40 -15.09
N GLY A 14 9.37 13.91 -15.91
CA GLY A 14 10.71 13.33 -16.06
C GLY A 14 11.51 13.29 -14.75
N ASP A 15 11.41 14.32 -13.92
CA ASP A 15 12.08 14.36 -12.62
C ASP A 15 11.45 13.38 -11.63
N VAL A 16 10.13 13.23 -11.69
CA VAL A 16 9.40 12.24 -10.88
C VAL A 16 9.82 10.82 -11.25
N TRP A 17 9.95 10.49 -12.54
CA TRP A 17 10.42 9.17 -12.98
C TRP A 17 11.87 8.88 -12.54
N LYS A 18 12.76 9.87 -12.62
CA LYS A 18 14.13 9.74 -12.11
C LYS A 18 14.15 9.49 -10.60
N GLN A 19 13.30 10.19 -9.85
CA GLN A 19 13.20 10.02 -8.41
C GLN A 19 12.60 8.66 -8.03
N LEU A 20 11.60 8.17 -8.77
CA LEU A 20 10.97 6.88 -8.49
C LEU A 20 11.97 5.72 -8.58
N LYS A 21 12.95 5.81 -9.49
CA LYS A 21 14.05 4.85 -9.61
C LYS A 21 14.99 4.83 -8.39
N VAL A 22 15.05 5.91 -7.61
CA VAL A 22 15.95 6.06 -6.46
C VAL A 22 15.23 5.81 -5.13
N ASP A 23 14.08 6.46 -4.94
CA ASP A 23 13.40 6.55 -3.64
C ASP A 23 12.51 5.35 -3.32
N LYS A 24 12.34 4.42 -4.29
CA LYS A 24 11.50 3.19 -4.27
C LYS A 24 10.00 3.39 -4.01
N ASP A 25 9.58 4.47 -3.34
CA ASP A 25 8.17 4.82 -3.11
C ASP A 25 7.97 6.35 -3.13
N ILE A 26 7.03 6.81 -3.96
CA ILE A 26 6.61 8.21 -4.01
C ILE A 26 5.15 8.32 -3.57
N ILE A 27 4.86 9.24 -2.65
CA ILE A 27 3.50 9.60 -2.25
C ILE A 27 3.01 10.74 -3.13
N ILE A 28 1.92 10.50 -3.85
CA ILE A 28 1.23 11.54 -4.63
C ILE A 28 0.22 12.25 -3.74
N THR A 29 0.26 13.59 -3.74
CA THR A 29 -0.65 14.42 -2.94
C THR A 29 -1.54 15.32 -3.79
N SER A 30 -2.76 15.56 -3.32
CA SER A 30 -3.66 16.61 -3.82
C SER A 30 -4.03 17.53 -2.66
N ASN A 31 -3.84 18.84 -2.82
CA ASN A 31 -4.06 19.83 -1.78
C ASN A 31 -3.40 19.45 -0.43
N GLY A 32 -2.16 18.95 -0.49
CA GLY A 32 -1.39 18.50 0.68
C GLY A 32 -1.79 17.16 1.27
N LYS A 33 -2.86 16.51 0.78
CA LYS A 33 -3.33 15.22 1.28
C LYS A 33 -2.82 14.06 0.41
N PRO A 34 -2.28 12.97 0.99
CA PRO A 34 -1.96 11.76 0.24
C PRO A 34 -3.18 11.21 -0.48
N ILE A 35 -3.03 10.88 -1.77
CA ILE A 35 -4.11 10.29 -2.58
C ILE A 35 -3.67 9.03 -3.32
N ALA A 36 -2.38 8.81 -3.51
CA ALA A 36 -1.84 7.61 -4.13
C ALA A 36 -0.40 7.36 -3.72
N ILE A 37 0.04 6.12 -3.93
CA ILE A 37 1.44 5.69 -3.84
C ILE A 37 1.86 5.27 -5.24
N LEU A 38 3.02 5.76 -5.69
CA LEU A 38 3.67 5.35 -6.92
C LEU A 38 4.80 4.40 -6.54
N TYR A 39 4.74 3.17 -7.07
CA TYR A 39 5.72 2.11 -6.87
C TYR A 39 6.37 1.76 -8.22
N PRO A 40 7.71 1.70 -8.32
CA PRO A 40 8.38 1.30 -9.54
C PRO A 40 8.08 -0.17 -9.86
N VAL A 41 7.70 -0.43 -11.10
CA VAL A 41 7.52 -1.77 -11.63
C VAL A 41 8.30 -1.90 -12.93
N GLU A 42 8.82 -3.10 -13.16
CA GLU A 42 9.51 -3.50 -14.38
C GLU A 42 8.76 -4.68 -15.01
N GLN A 43 9.04 -5.00 -16.27
CA GLN A 43 8.30 -6.03 -17.02
C GLN A 43 8.32 -7.40 -16.33
N ASP A 44 9.42 -7.76 -15.67
CA ASP A 44 9.62 -9.04 -15.00
C ASP A 44 8.92 -9.13 -13.63
N ASN A 45 8.61 -8.00 -12.99
CA ASN A 45 8.07 -7.96 -11.63
C ASN A 45 6.63 -7.43 -11.54
N LEU A 46 6.04 -6.94 -12.63
CA LEU A 46 4.70 -6.34 -12.65
C LEU A 46 3.64 -7.24 -12.02
N GLU A 47 3.54 -8.49 -12.48
CA GLU A 47 2.53 -9.44 -11.98
C GLU A 47 2.73 -9.77 -10.49
N SER A 48 3.98 -10.02 -10.09
CA SER A 48 4.31 -10.30 -8.69
C SER A 48 4.00 -9.11 -7.77
N SER A 49 4.22 -7.89 -8.26
CA SER A 49 3.91 -6.64 -7.54
C SER A 49 2.39 -6.47 -7.39
N LEU A 50 1.62 -6.71 -8.45
CA LEU A 50 0.15 -6.68 -8.40
C LEU A 50 -0.43 -7.73 -7.44
N ILE A 51 0.09 -8.95 -7.46
CA ILE A 51 -0.32 -10.01 -6.54
C ILE A 51 -0.04 -9.60 -5.09
N THR A 52 1.14 -9.02 -4.82
CA THR A 52 1.51 -8.53 -3.48
C THR A 52 0.53 -7.45 -2.99
N LEU A 53 0.22 -6.45 -3.82
CA LEU A 53 -0.74 -5.40 -3.48
C LEU A 53 -2.16 -5.94 -3.27
N ARG A 54 -2.58 -6.95 -4.05
CA ARG A 54 -3.88 -7.64 -3.85
C ARG A 54 -3.92 -8.41 -2.53
N ARG A 55 -2.85 -9.12 -2.18
CA ARG A 55 -2.74 -9.84 -0.89
C ARG A 55 -2.77 -8.88 0.30
N ALA A 56 -2.03 -7.78 0.24
CA ALA A 56 -2.05 -6.75 1.27
C ALA A 56 -3.48 -6.21 1.51
N ARG A 57 -4.23 -5.91 0.44
CA ARG A 57 -5.64 -5.50 0.55
C ARG A 57 -6.53 -6.56 1.19
N ALA A 58 -6.33 -7.83 0.85
CA ALA A 58 -7.10 -8.93 1.44
C ALA A 58 -6.80 -9.08 2.94
N LEU A 59 -5.55 -8.94 3.36
CA LEU A 59 -5.15 -8.98 4.77
C LEU A 59 -5.77 -7.85 5.57
N LEU A 60 -5.74 -6.60 5.05
CA LEU A 60 -6.37 -5.46 5.69
C LEU A 60 -7.89 -5.66 5.84
N ALA A 61 -8.56 -6.12 4.79
CA ALA A 61 -9.99 -6.42 4.86
C ALA A 61 -10.30 -7.53 5.90
N MET A 62 -9.45 -8.54 6.01
CA MET A 62 -9.60 -9.60 7.00
C MET A 62 -9.38 -9.06 8.42
N GLU A 63 -8.42 -8.17 8.63
CA GLU A 63 -8.18 -7.49 9.90
C GLU A 63 -9.41 -6.67 10.33
N ASP A 64 -10.03 -5.94 9.40
CA ASP A 64 -11.24 -5.17 9.67
C ASP A 64 -12.42 -6.07 10.06
N ILE A 65 -12.61 -7.19 9.35
CA ILE A 65 -13.64 -8.19 9.70
C ILE A 65 -13.38 -8.77 11.09
N GLN A 66 -12.13 -9.08 11.42
CA GLN A 66 -11.78 -9.62 12.73
C GLN A 66 -12.01 -8.61 13.85
N LYS A 67 -11.60 -7.35 13.66
CA LYS A 67 -11.88 -6.25 14.60
C LYS A 67 -13.37 -6.12 14.86
N GLU A 68 -14.18 -6.15 13.79
CA GLU A 68 -15.63 -6.06 13.91
C GLU A 68 -16.25 -7.27 14.62
N ALA A 69 -15.75 -8.48 14.35
CA ALA A 69 -16.19 -9.69 15.04
C ALA A 69 -15.86 -9.64 16.54
N VAL A 70 -14.68 -9.12 16.92
CA VAL A 70 -14.31 -8.91 18.33
C VAL A 70 -15.26 -7.91 18.98
N ASN A 71 -15.51 -6.77 18.33
CA ASN A 71 -16.42 -5.74 18.83
C ASN A 71 -17.84 -6.27 19.05
N LYS A 72 -18.28 -7.21 18.20
CA LYS A 72 -19.59 -7.87 18.30
C LYS A 72 -19.62 -9.08 19.24
N GLY A 73 -18.50 -9.42 19.89
CA GLY A 73 -18.40 -10.60 20.76
C GLY A 73 -18.58 -11.94 20.03
N LEU A 74 -18.39 -11.96 18.70
CA LEU A 74 -18.58 -13.15 17.86
C LEU A 74 -17.34 -14.05 17.81
N VAL A 75 -16.23 -13.62 18.41
CA VAL A 75 -15.00 -14.40 18.46
C VAL A 75 -15.09 -15.45 19.56
N LYS A 76 -15.32 -16.70 19.17
CA LYS A 76 -15.01 -17.85 20.02
C LYS A 76 -13.50 -18.08 20.00
N THR A 77 -12.87 -18.03 21.17
CA THR A 77 -11.44 -18.32 21.34
C THR A 77 -11.15 -19.77 20.96
N SER A 78 -10.74 -19.99 19.71
CA SER A 78 -9.95 -21.15 19.32
C SER A 78 -8.88 -20.68 18.35
N ILE A 79 -7.90 -19.95 18.89
CA ILE A 79 -6.67 -19.66 18.17
C ILE A 79 -5.53 -20.05 19.11
N LYS A 80 -5.14 -21.32 19.03
CA LYS A 80 -3.79 -21.73 19.41
C LYS A 80 -2.84 -20.91 18.54
N ASN A 81 -2.07 -20.05 19.20
CA ASN A 81 -0.77 -19.50 18.79
C ASN A 81 -0.38 -19.74 17.32
N ASN A 82 -0.82 -18.86 16.42
CA ASN A 82 -0.03 -18.58 15.23
C ASN A 82 0.33 -17.10 15.27
N LYS A 83 1.45 -16.81 15.95
CA LYS A 83 2.21 -15.58 15.72
C LYS A 83 2.60 -15.60 14.24
N ILE A 84 1.85 -14.87 13.42
CA ILE A 84 2.32 -14.52 12.08
C ILE A 84 3.43 -13.51 12.32
N LEU A 85 4.67 -14.00 12.22
CA LEU A 85 5.88 -13.19 12.15
C LEU A 85 5.73 -12.29 10.93
N VAL A 86 5.69 -10.99 11.19
CA VAL A 86 5.98 -9.93 10.22
C VAL A 86 7.49 -9.89 10.02
#